data_AF-A0A951CFH8-F1
#
_entry.id   AF-A0A951CFH8-F1
#
_cell.length_a   1.000
_cell.length_b   1.000
_cell.length_c   1.000
_cell.angle_alpha   90.00
_cell.angle_beta   90.00
_cell.angle_gamma   90.00
#
_symmetry.space_group_name_H-M   'P 1'
#
loop_
_entity.id
_entity.type
_entity.pdbx_description
1 polymer ?
#
loop_
_entity_poly.entity_id
_entity_poly.type
_entity_poly.pdbx_seq_one_letter_code
_entity_poly.pdbx_strand_id
1 'polypeptide(L)'
;NVMISALDARGLYTSNLDIGQRSYDANATRIKEQYLRESDLAQQDVLAEIAEGTGGTFFRNNNDLKEGFRRVAAAPEYLYILGFSPQNLKFDGTFHKLKVVVKDPAGLAVQARRGYYAPRHFSNAEETAKAEIADAVFSREEMHGLPVELHTQFFKSGEVDAKVTVLARVDLKHMPFRKADGRNLDDLTVVSALFDRDGHYITGIRKVIEMRLRDETLAKLSSGITVKTSFDTKPGSYFVRLVVRDAEGQLMSAENSAVEIP
;
A
#
# COMPACT_ATOMS: atom_id res chain seq x y z
N ASN A 1 7.84 8.33 -1.81
CA ASN A 1 8.86 7.44 -2.42
C ASN A 1 9.91 7.13 -1.34
N VAL A 2 10.07 5.87 -0.96
CA VAL A 2 10.98 5.45 0.13
C VAL A 2 12.07 4.57 -0.47
N MET A 3 13.33 4.93 -0.22
CA MET A 3 14.50 4.10 -0.56
C MET A 3 14.76 3.14 0.60
N ILE A 4 14.91 1.85 0.31
CA ILE A 4 15.22 0.83 1.30
C ILE A 4 16.58 0.24 0.96
N SER A 5 17.50 0.21 1.91
CA SER A 5 18.78 -0.49 1.80
C SER A 5 18.79 -1.67 2.76
N ALA A 6 19.54 -2.72 2.43
CA ALA A 6 19.62 -3.94 3.22
C ALA A 6 21.07 -4.32 3.54
N LEU A 7 21.28 -4.94 4.69
CA LEU A 7 22.57 -5.48 5.12
C LEU A 7 22.36 -6.90 5.64
N ASP A 8 23.04 -7.88 5.04
CA ASP A 8 23.07 -9.25 5.55
C ASP A 8 24.11 -9.34 6.67
N ALA A 9 23.63 -9.30 7.91
CA ALA A 9 24.48 -9.33 9.09
C ALA A 9 25.20 -10.67 9.31
N ARG A 10 24.85 -11.72 8.54
CA ARG A 10 25.58 -13.01 8.57
C ARG A 10 27.00 -12.89 8.01
N GLY A 11 27.29 -11.83 7.25
CA GLY A 11 28.60 -11.57 6.66
C GLY A 11 28.91 -12.48 5.47
N LEU A 12 30.17 -12.90 5.35
CA LEU A 12 30.60 -13.98 4.44
C LEU A 12 30.14 -15.30 5.04
N TYR A 13 29.06 -15.84 4.48
CA TYR A 13 28.49 -17.09 4.94
C TYR A 13 28.87 -18.24 4.02
N THR A 14 29.37 -19.32 4.62
CA THR A 14 29.59 -20.60 3.94
C THR A 14 28.65 -21.62 4.55
N SER A 15 27.92 -22.37 3.72
CA SER A 15 27.03 -23.45 4.16
C SER A 15 27.86 -24.62 4.73
N ASN A 16 28.37 -24.48 5.94
CA ASN A 16 29.13 -25.55 6.58
C ASN A 16 28.17 -26.38 7.42
N LEU A 17 28.15 -27.68 7.16
CA LEU A 17 27.53 -28.62 8.08
C LEU A 17 28.32 -28.61 9.41
N ASP A 18 27.58 -28.67 10.50
CA ASP A 18 28.16 -28.85 11.83
C ASP A 18 28.96 -30.17 11.88
N ILE A 19 30.26 -30.07 12.13
CA ILE A 19 31.20 -31.21 12.23
C ILE A 19 30.82 -32.14 13.39
N GLY A 20 30.02 -31.67 14.36
CA GLY A 20 29.48 -32.47 15.46
C GLY A 20 28.28 -33.36 15.08
N GLN A 21 27.65 -33.17 13.92
CA GLN A 21 26.54 -34.01 13.48
C GLN A 21 27.07 -35.26 12.75
N ARG A 22 26.83 -36.44 13.33
CA ARG A 22 27.14 -37.72 12.67
C ARG A 22 26.35 -37.82 11.35
N SER A 23 27.08 -37.77 10.24
CA SER A 23 26.55 -38.07 8.92
C SER A 23 26.53 -39.59 8.71
N TYR A 24 25.35 -40.15 8.47
CA TYR A 24 25.17 -41.59 8.21
C TYR A 24 25.12 -41.91 6.70
N ASP A 25 24.92 -40.91 5.83
CA ASP A 25 24.79 -41.05 4.38
C ASP A 25 25.32 -39.81 3.65
N ALA A 26 26.32 -40.01 2.77
CA ALA A 26 26.95 -38.95 1.99
C ALA A 26 25.99 -38.30 0.97
N ASN A 27 25.02 -39.03 0.43
CA ASN A 27 24.05 -38.49 -0.52
C ASN A 27 23.03 -37.60 0.19
N ALA A 28 22.46 -38.06 1.31
CA ALA A 28 21.56 -37.25 2.13
C ALA A 28 22.24 -35.96 2.61
N THR A 29 23.53 -36.03 2.92
CA THR A 29 24.36 -34.89 3.32
C THR A 29 24.50 -33.84 2.22
N ARG A 30 24.82 -34.26 0.98
CA ARG A 30 24.91 -33.35 -0.17
C ARG A 30 23.56 -32.69 -0.51
N ILE A 31 22.47 -33.44 -0.46
CA ILE A 31 21.12 -32.91 -0.69
C ILE A 31 20.77 -31.86 0.37
N LYS A 32 21.08 -32.13 1.64
CA LYS A 32 20.89 -31.17 2.74
C LYS A 32 21.70 -29.89 2.54
N GLU A 33 22.97 -29.99 2.14
CA GLU A 33 23.80 -28.81 1.83
C GLU A 33 23.25 -27.98 0.68
N GLN A 34 22.80 -28.63 -0.39
CA GLN A 34 22.19 -27.95 -1.53
C GLN A 34 20.93 -27.19 -1.10
N TYR A 35 20.05 -27.86 -0.35
CA TYR A 35 18.82 -27.25 0.16
C TYR A 35 19.09 -26.03 1.05
N LEU A 36 20.06 -26.12 1.96
CA LEU A 36 20.44 -24.99 2.82
C LEU A 36 20.97 -23.81 1.99
N ARG A 37 21.83 -24.06 1.01
CA ARG A 37 22.31 -23.00 0.09
C ARG A 37 21.17 -22.35 -0.69
N GLU A 38 20.25 -23.13 -1.23
CA GLU A 38 19.09 -22.63 -1.98
C GLU A 38 18.19 -21.78 -1.09
N SER A 39 17.91 -22.23 0.14
CA SER A 39 17.15 -21.47 1.14
C SER A 39 17.83 -20.15 1.49
N ASP A 40 19.16 -20.17 1.67
CA ASP A 40 19.93 -18.97 2.02
C ASP A 40 19.97 -17.95 0.89
N LEU A 41 20.13 -18.41 -0.36
CA LEU A 41 20.06 -17.58 -1.55
C LEU A 41 18.65 -16.96 -1.70
N ALA A 42 17.60 -17.75 -1.52
CA ALA A 42 16.23 -17.25 -1.59
C ALA A 42 15.95 -16.14 -0.57
N GLN A 43 16.47 -16.25 0.66
CA GLN A 43 16.35 -15.19 1.66
C GLN A 43 17.12 -13.92 1.26
N GLN A 44 18.32 -14.06 0.69
CA GLN A 44 19.09 -12.92 0.20
C GLN A 44 18.42 -12.25 -1.01
N ASP A 45 17.78 -13.02 -1.88
CA ASP A 45 17.13 -12.49 -3.08
C ASP A 45 15.96 -11.57 -2.73
N VAL A 46 15.19 -11.87 -1.67
CA VAL A 46 14.14 -10.97 -1.18
C VAL A 46 14.71 -9.61 -0.75
N LEU A 47 15.81 -9.61 0.02
CA LEU A 47 16.47 -8.38 0.45
C LEU A 47 17.08 -7.61 -0.74
N ALA A 48 17.65 -8.34 -1.71
CA ALA A 48 18.18 -7.77 -2.93
C ALA A 48 17.08 -7.11 -3.76
N GLU A 49 15.95 -7.79 -3.95
CA GLU A 49 14.83 -7.30 -4.75
C GLU A 49 14.22 -6.03 -4.14
N ILE A 50 14.03 -5.98 -2.83
CA ILE A 50 13.52 -4.78 -2.14
C ILE A 50 14.51 -3.63 -2.27
N ALA A 51 15.80 -3.88 -2.03
CA ALA A 51 16.82 -2.84 -2.11
C ALA A 51 16.94 -2.29 -3.54
N GLU A 52 17.10 -3.15 -4.53
CA GLU A 52 17.21 -2.75 -5.93
C GLU A 52 15.91 -2.12 -6.48
N GLY A 53 14.75 -2.65 -6.08
CA GLY A 53 13.44 -2.15 -6.50
C GLY A 53 13.10 -0.77 -5.95
N THR A 54 13.72 -0.37 -4.84
CA THR A 54 13.58 0.98 -4.26
C THR A 54 14.76 1.89 -4.57
N GLY A 55 15.79 1.37 -5.27
CA GLY A 55 17.00 2.12 -5.64
C GLY A 55 18.04 2.23 -4.53
N GLY A 56 17.88 1.47 -3.44
CA GLY A 56 18.86 1.37 -2.35
C GLY A 56 19.97 0.36 -2.65
N THR A 57 20.75 0.04 -1.62
CA THR A 57 21.93 -0.84 -1.72
C THR A 57 21.74 -2.09 -0.87
N PHE A 58 22.17 -3.24 -1.38
CA PHE A 58 22.27 -4.46 -0.59
C PHE A 58 23.73 -4.83 -0.33
N PHE A 59 24.13 -4.82 0.94
CA PHE A 59 25.44 -5.29 1.38
C PHE A 59 25.35 -6.73 1.86
N ARG A 60 26.03 -7.66 1.18
CA ARG A 60 26.01 -9.10 1.48
C ARG A 60 27.37 -9.74 1.23
N ASN A 61 27.55 -10.94 1.77
CA ASN A 61 28.69 -11.81 1.49
C ASN A 61 30.05 -11.16 1.82
N ASN A 62 30.10 -10.35 2.89
CA ASN A 62 31.29 -9.62 3.31
C ASN A 62 31.29 -9.42 4.83
N ASN A 63 32.44 -9.67 5.49
CA ASN A 63 32.59 -9.56 6.94
C ASN A 63 32.92 -8.13 7.42
N ASP A 64 33.18 -7.18 6.52
CA ASP A 64 33.33 -5.77 6.88
C ASP A 64 31.95 -5.12 7.09
N LEU A 65 31.29 -5.49 8.19
CA LEU A 65 29.99 -4.95 8.55
C LEU A 65 30.04 -3.45 8.83
N LYS A 66 31.21 -2.91 9.22
CA LYS A 66 31.39 -1.47 9.43
C LYS A 66 31.26 -0.71 8.12
N GLU A 67 31.92 -1.18 7.06
CA GLU A 67 31.73 -0.65 5.71
C GLU A 67 30.30 -0.88 5.22
N GLY A 68 29.72 -2.05 5.52
CA GLY A 68 28.32 -2.34 5.22
C GLY A 68 27.38 -1.29 5.80
N PHE A 69 27.47 -1.03 7.11
CA PHE A 69 26.70 0.02 7.78
C PHE A 69 26.94 1.39 7.17
N ARG A 70 28.20 1.74 6.89
CA ARG A 70 28.52 3.01 6.24
C ARG A 70 27.81 3.15 4.88
N ARG A 71 27.74 2.10 4.07
CA ARG A 71 27.09 2.14 2.76
C ARG A 71 25.56 2.19 2.83
N VAL A 72 24.95 1.42 3.73
CA VAL A 72 23.49 1.34 3.81
C VAL A 72 22.86 2.47 4.62
N ALA A 73 23.60 3.06 5.56
CA ALA A 73 23.13 4.14 6.44
C ALA A 73 23.63 5.52 6.03
N ALA A 74 24.60 5.64 5.12
CA ALA A 74 25.01 6.95 4.63
C ALA A 74 23.85 7.62 3.89
N ALA A 75 23.50 8.83 4.35
CA ALA A 75 22.63 9.70 3.59
C ALA A 75 23.33 10.09 2.28
N PRO A 76 22.63 10.12 1.13
CA PRO A 76 23.19 10.62 -0.09
C PRO A 76 23.52 12.11 0.07
N GLU A 77 24.65 12.56 -0.50
CA GLU A 77 25.06 13.97 -0.46
C GLU A 77 24.05 14.88 -1.15
N TYR A 78 23.38 14.37 -2.18
CA TYR A 78 22.31 15.06 -2.90
C TYR A 78 21.11 14.13 -3.10
N LEU A 79 19.91 14.64 -2.84
CA LEU A 79 18.64 13.95 -3.07
C LEU A 79 17.78 14.75 -4.05
N TYR A 80 17.37 14.11 -5.14
CA TYR A 80 16.47 14.69 -6.13
C TYR A 80 15.20 13.85 -6.25
N ILE A 81 14.05 14.52 -6.35
CA ILE A 81 12.76 13.89 -6.65
C ILE A 81 12.42 14.21 -8.10
N LEU A 82 12.34 13.17 -8.93
CA LEU A 82 11.98 13.29 -10.34
C LEU A 82 10.59 12.70 -10.56
N GLY A 83 9.65 13.53 -11.02
CA GLY A 83 8.35 13.09 -11.49
C GLY A 83 8.40 12.73 -12.98
N PHE A 84 7.85 11.58 -13.36
CA PHE A 84 7.61 11.23 -14.76
C PHE A 84 6.18 10.73 -14.90
N SER A 85 5.52 11.08 -16.01
CA SER A 85 4.21 10.56 -16.38
C SER A 85 4.31 9.93 -17.78
N PRO A 86 4.16 8.61 -17.93
CA PRO A 86 4.25 7.94 -19.22
C PRO A 86 3.06 8.33 -20.11
N GLN A 87 3.33 8.77 -21.34
CA GLN A 87 2.27 9.23 -22.26
C GLN A 87 1.32 8.12 -22.74
N ASN A 88 1.77 6.86 -22.75
CA ASN A 88 1.00 5.69 -23.20
C ASN A 88 1.24 4.52 -22.24
N LEU A 89 0.85 4.66 -20.96
CA LEU A 89 1.00 3.58 -19.99
C LEU A 89 0.16 2.37 -20.42
N LYS A 90 0.80 1.21 -20.57
CA LYS A 90 0.10 -0.05 -20.77
C LYS A 90 -0.26 -0.62 -19.40
N PHE A 91 -1.54 -0.88 -19.16
CA PHE A 91 -2.03 -1.48 -17.92
C PHE A 91 -1.92 -3.02 -17.97
N ASP A 92 -0.74 -3.52 -18.28
CA ASP A 92 -0.49 -4.94 -18.53
C ASP A 92 0.05 -5.69 -17.30
N GLY A 93 0.26 -5.00 -16.18
CA GLY A 93 0.86 -5.62 -15.00
C GLY A 93 2.36 -5.89 -15.12
N THR A 94 3.01 -5.46 -16.21
CA THR A 94 4.40 -5.82 -16.49
C THR A 94 5.37 -4.80 -15.88
N PHE A 95 6.62 -5.21 -15.75
CA PHE A 95 7.69 -4.36 -15.24
C PHE A 95 8.21 -3.41 -16.33
N HIS A 96 8.09 -2.11 -16.09
CA HIS A 96 8.64 -1.05 -16.92
C HIS A 96 9.95 -0.53 -16.33
N LYS A 97 11.04 -0.68 -17.09
CA LYS A 97 12.38 -0.23 -16.68
C LYS A 97 12.50 1.30 -16.71
N LEU A 98 13.07 1.87 -15.65
CA LEU A 98 13.50 3.26 -15.58
C LEU A 98 15.03 3.33 -15.70
N LYS A 99 15.52 4.32 -16.44
CA LYS A 99 16.95 4.61 -16.57
C LYS A 99 17.20 6.09 -16.31
N VAL A 100 17.97 6.38 -15.27
CA VAL A 100 18.43 7.73 -14.95
C VAL A 100 19.85 7.88 -15.46
N VAL A 101 20.12 8.94 -16.21
CA VAL A 101 21.45 9.25 -16.77
C VAL A 101 21.82 10.67 -16.37
N VAL A 102 22.99 10.81 -15.74
CA VAL A 102 23.62 12.11 -15.48
C VAL A 102 24.50 12.45 -16.68
N LYS A 103 24.37 13.67 -17.22
CA LYS A 103 25.12 14.10 -18.41
C LYS A 103 26.64 14.07 -18.18
N ASP A 104 27.09 14.54 -17.02
CA ASP A 104 28.50 14.61 -16.63
C ASP A 104 28.72 13.82 -15.33
N PRO A 105 28.95 12.50 -15.39
CA PRO A 105 28.95 11.62 -14.21
C PRO A 105 30.27 11.59 -13.43
N ALA A 106 31.25 12.45 -13.75
CA ALA A 106 32.59 12.35 -13.19
C ALA A 106 32.58 12.42 -11.65
N GLY A 107 32.91 11.31 -10.99
CA GLY A 107 32.93 11.18 -9.53
C GLY A 107 31.57 10.91 -8.87
N LEU A 108 30.48 10.76 -9.65
CA LEU A 108 29.12 10.58 -9.13
C LEU A 108 28.63 9.14 -9.32
N ALA A 109 27.99 8.60 -8.29
CA ALA A 109 27.24 7.35 -8.36
C ALA A 109 25.73 7.65 -8.30
N VAL A 110 24.96 7.04 -9.19
CA VAL A 110 23.50 7.23 -9.24
C VAL A 110 22.81 6.05 -8.59
N GLN A 111 22.06 6.34 -7.53
CA GLN A 111 21.12 5.43 -6.91
C GLN A 111 19.70 5.83 -7.32
N ALA A 112 19.03 4.95 -8.04
CA ALA A 112 17.68 5.20 -8.54
C ALA A 112 16.90 3.89 -8.66
N ARG A 113 15.58 3.97 -8.45
CA ARG A 113 14.65 2.86 -8.67
C ARG A 113 14.79 2.36 -10.12
N ARG A 114 14.92 1.04 -10.28
CA ARG A 114 15.16 0.38 -11.58
C ARG A 114 13.95 0.36 -12.51
N GLY A 115 12.76 0.58 -11.98
CA GLY A 115 11.51 0.48 -12.73
C GLY A 115 10.29 0.48 -11.84
N TYR A 116 9.14 0.22 -12.45
CA TYR A 116 7.85 0.12 -11.78
C TYR A 116 7.03 -0.97 -12.45
N TYR A 117 6.14 -1.63 -11.72
CA TYR A 117 5.12 -2.47 -12.33
C TYR A 117 3.95 -1.58 -12.75
N ALA A 118 3.48 -1.74 -13.98
CA ALA A 118 2.22 -1.14 -14.38
C ALA A 118 1.07 -1.79 -13.60
N PRO A 119 -0.02 -1.07 -13.30
CA PRO A 119 -1.22 -1.70 -12.77
C PRO A 119 -1.76 -2.71 -13.79
N ARG A 120 -2.36 -3.80 -13.33
CA ARG A 120 -3.11 -4.71 -14.21
C ARG A 120 -4.50 -4.11 -14.46
N HIS A 121 -4.91 -3.99 -15.72
CA HIS A 121 -6.34 -4.06 -16.00
C HIS A 121 -6.77 -5.50 -15.74
N PHE A 122 -7.58 -5.71 -14.70
CA PHE A 122 -8.31 -6.97 -14.62
C PHE A 122 -9.28 -7.00 -15.81
N SER A 123 -9.43 -8.16 -16.45
CA SER A 123 -10.40 -8.32 -17.55
C SER A 123 -11.84 -8.02 -17.11
N ASN A 124 -12.08 -8.00 -15.79
CA ASN A 124 -13.33 -7.61 -15.17
C ASN A 124 -13.18 -6.26 -14.42
N ALA A 125 -14.02 -5.28 -14.77
CA ALA A 125 -14.06 -3.98 -14.11
C ALA A 125 -14.35 -4.08 -12.60
N GLU A 126 -15.13 -5.08 -12.19
CA GLU A 126 -15.46 -5.32 -10.78
C GLU A 126 -14.24 -5.80 -9.98
N GLU A 127 -13.39 -6.65 -10.56
CA GLU A 127 -12.15 -7.09 -9.92
C GLU A 127 -11.13 -5.95 -9.81
N THR A 128 -11.04 -5.11 -10.85
CA THR A 128 -10.23 -3.89 -10.81
C THR A 128 -10.67 -2.97 -9.67
N ALA A 129 -11.97 -2.68 -9.58
CA ALA A 129 -12.49 -1.85 -8.50
C ALA A 129 -12.23 -2.45 -7.10
N LYS A 130 -12.36 -3.78 -6.95
CA LYS A 130 -12.05 -4.46 -5.68
C LYS A 130 -10.58 -4.32 -5.29
N ALA A 131 -9.67 -4.50 -6.25
CA ALA A 131 -8.23 -4.39 -6.02
C ALA A 131 -7.83 -2.94 -5.67
N GLU A 132 -8.30 -1.95 -6.44
CA GLU A 132 -8.02 -0.53 -6.18
C GLU A 132 -8.51 -0.10 -4.79
N ILE A 133 -9.72 -0.53 -4.41
CA ILE A 133 -10.28 -0.24 -3.08
C ILE A 133 -9.46 -0.92 -1.99
N ALA A 134 -9.06 -2.18 -2.18
CA ALA A 134 -8.23 -2.90 -1.22
C ALA A 134 -6.87 -2.20 -1.03
N ASP A 135 -6.20 -1.84 -2.12
CA ASP A 135 -4.93 -1.11 -2.09
C ASP A 135 -5.08 0.23 -1.37
N ALA A 136 -6.17 0.97 -1.64
CA ALA A 136 -6.46 2.23 -0.96
C ALA A 136 -6.77 2.05 0.54
N VAL A 137 -7.41 0.95 0.95
CA VAL A 137 -7.70 0.66 2.37
C VAL A 137 -6.41 0.38 3.16
N PHE A 138 -5.44 -0.31 2.57
CA PHE A 138 -4.18 -0.65 3.25
C PHE A 138 -3.06 0.38 3.01
N SER A 139 -3.26 1.33 2.09
CA SER A 139 -2.38 2.48 1.92
C SER A 139 -2.60 3.52 3.02
N ARG A 140 -1.53 4.22 3.39
CA ARG A 140 -1.57 5.39 4.29
C ARG A 140 -1.73 6.72 3.54
N GLU A 141 -1.65 6.69 2.21
CA GLU A 141 -1.73 7.88 1.36
C GLU A 141 -3.15 8.42 1.30
N GLU A 142 -3.33 9.72 1.49
CA GLU A 142 -4.62 10.38 1.31
C GLU A 142 -4.85 10.68 -0.17
N MET A 143 -6.08 10.46 -0.61
CA MET A 143 -6.51 10.66 -2.00
C MET A 143 -7.71 11.60 -2.00
N HIS A 144 -7.75 12.56 -2.91
CA HIS A 144 -8.80 13.58 -2.95
C HIS A 144 -9.42 13.70 -4.36
N GLY A 145 -9.88 12.58 -4.92
CA GLY A 145 -10.58 12.56 -6.21
C GLY A 145 -12.05 13.01 -6.11
N LEU A 146 -12.65 12.88 -4.94
CA LEU A 146 -14.00 13.29 -4.57
C LEU A 146 -13.97 14.15 -3.30
N PRO A 147 -14.77 15.22 -3.19
CA PRO A 147 -14.89 15.95 -1.93
C PRO A 147 -15.59 15.08 -0.88
N VAL A 148 -14.83 14.67 0.14
CA VAL A 148 -15.30 13.82 1.24
C VAL A 148 -14.87 14.44 2.56
N GLU A 149 -15.80 14.52 3.51
CA GLU A 149 -15.49 14.87 4.89
C GLU A 149 -15.65 13.63 5.78
N LEU A 150 -14.61 13.31 6.53
CA LEU A 150 -14.60 12.23 7.51
C LEU A 150 -14.77 12.82 8.92
N HIS A 151 -15.83 12.41 9.61
CA HIS A 151 -16.01 12.69 11.03
C HIS A 151 -16.13 11.39 11.82
N THR A 152 -15.42 11.30 12.94
CA THR A 152 -15.51 10.16 13.86
C THR A 152 -16.08 10.59 15.20
N GLN A 153 -16.95 9.76 15.76
CA GLN A 153 -17.50 9.92 17.10
C GLN A 153 -17.32 8.61 17.85
N PHE A 154 -17.12 8.65 19.16
CA PHE A 154 -17.13 7.44 19.98
C PHE A 154 -18.19 7.53 21.08
N PHE A 155 -18.62 6.36 21.53
CA PHE A 155 -19.55 6.21 22.64
C PHE A 155 -19.10 5.04 23.53
N LYS A 156 -19.10 5.21 24.85
CA LYS A 156 -18.84 4.14 25.81
C LYS A 156 -20.16 3.68 26.43
N SER A 157 -20.46 2.39 26.35
CA SER A 157 -21.61 1.77 27.02
C SER A 157 -21.24 1.12 28.35
N GLY A 158 -19.95 1.02 28.67
CA GLY A 158 -19.42 0.50 29.94
C GLY A 158 -17.91 0.71 30.05
N GLU A 159 -17.25 0.03 30.99
CA GLU A 159 -15.79 0.08 31.14
C GLU A 159 -15.04 -0.65 30.03
N VAL A 160 -15.64 -1.68 29.44
CA VAL A 160 -15.01 -2.54 28.42
C VAL A 160 -15.58 -2.37 27.03
N ASP A 161 -16.80 -1.82 26.91
CA ASP A 161 -17.51 -1.70 25.64
C ASP A 161 -17.57 -0.26 25.16
N ALA A 162 -17.10 -0.06 23.94
CA ALA A 162 -17.14 1.20 23.23
C ALA A 162 -17.60 1.00 21.78
N LYS A 163 -18.00 2.09 21.15
CA LYS A 163 -18.44 2.13 19.76
C LYS A 163 -17.80 3.30 19.06
N VAL A 164 -17.21 3.07 17.89
CA VAL A 164 -16.77 4.13 16.99
C VAL A 164 -17.80 4.27 15.88
N THR A 165 -18.31 5.47 15.68
CA THR A 165 -19.16 5.85 14.55
C THR A 165 -18.37 6.71 13.58
N VAL A 166 -18.37 6.30 12.32
CA VAL A 166 -17.80 7.00 11.18
C VAL A 166 -18.93 7.66 10.40
N LEU A 167 -18.83 8.96 10.17
CA LEU A 167 -19.73 9.75 9.35
C LEU A 167 -18.93 10.25 8.15
N ALA A 168 -19.17 9.65 6.99
CA ALA A 168 -18.60 10.09 5.72
C ALA A 168 -19.62 10.97 4.99
N ARG A 169 -19.32 12.26 4.84
CA ARG A 169 -20.12 13.17 4.01
C ARG A 169 -19.47 13.25 2.64
N VAL A 170 -20.19 12.85 1.59
CA VAL A 170 -19.70 12.82 0.21
C VAL A 170 -20.46 13.86 -0.60
N ASP A 171 -19.77 14.82 -1.19
CA ASP A 171 -20.36 15.81 -2.09
C ASP A 171 -20.67 15.17 -3.46
N LEU A 172 -21.89 15.36 -3.95
CA LEU A 172 -22.36 14.78 -5.21
C LEU A 172 -22.30 15.77 -6.39
N LYS A 173 -22.01 17.06 -6.16
CA LYS A 173 -22.20 18.14 -7.13
C LYS A 173 -21.39 17.98 -8.41
N HIS A 174 -20.19 17.41 -8.30
CA HIS A 174 -19.24 17.24 -9.41
C HIS A 174 -19.03 15.77 -9.78
N MET A 175 -19.89 14.87 -9.29
CA MET A 175 -19.80 13.46 -9.65
C MET A 175 -20.26 13.22 -11.10
N PRO A 176 -19.56 12.35 -11.84
CA PRO A 176 -19.84 12.08 -13.25
C PRO A 176 -20.98 11.06 -13.43
N PHE A 177 -22.19 11.43 -13.02
CA PHE A 177 -23.36 10.59 -13.20
C PHE A 177 -23.65 10.29 -14.69
N ARG A 178 -23.96 9.03 -14.99
CA ARG A 178 -24.45 8.64 -16.31
C ARG A 178 -25.96 8.87 -16.41
N LYS A 179 -26.40 9.57 -17.47
CA LYS A 179 -27.82 9.78 -17.75
C LYS A 179 -28.42 8.57 -18.47
N ALA A 180 -29.48 7.99 -17.91
CA ALA A 180 -30.28 6.96 -18.57
C ALA A 180 -31.72 7.02 -18.06
N ASP A 181 -32.71 6.82 -18.95
CA ASP A 181 -34.14 6.74 -18.61
C ASP A 181 -34.67 7.91 -17.74
N GLY A 182 -34.16 9.12 -17.98
CA GLY A 182 -34.51 10.30 -17.18
C GLY A 182 -34.02 10.24 -15.73
N ARG A 183 -32.91 9.53 -15.48
CA ARG A 183 -32.24 9.40 -14.18
C ARG A 183 -30.74 9.62 -14.32
N ASN A 184 -30.14 10.07 -13.22
CA ASN A 184 -28.70 10.15 -12.98
C ASN A 184 -28.28 8.87 -12.25
N LEU A 185 -27.46 8.06 -12.90
CA LEU A 185 -27.03 6.76 -12.44
C LEU A 185 -25.56 6.81 -12.04
N ASP A 186 -25.24 6.29 -10.86
CA ASP A 186 -23.88 6.01 -10.39
C ASP A 186 -23.99 5.13 -9.14
N ASP A 187 -22.96 4.34 -8.85
CA ASP A 187 -22.89 3.50 -7.66
C ASP A 187 -21.67 3.91 -6.83
N LEU A 188 -21.93 4.39 -5.61
CA LEU A 188 -20.87 4.86 -4.72
C LEU A 188 -20.49 3.76 -3.74
N THR A 189 -19.24 3.29 -3.80
CA THR A 189 -18.70 2.36 -2.81
C THR A 189 -18.00 3.14 -1.69
N VAL A 190 -18.43 2.92 -0.45
CA VAL A 190 -17.82 3.50 0.76
C VAL A 190 -17.31 2.37 1.65
N VAL A 191 -16.01 2.35 1.90
CA VAL A 191 -15.38 1.42 2.84
C VAL A 191 -14.86 2.19 4.03
N SER A 192 -15.27 1.78 5.23
CA SER A 192 -14.63 2.23 6.47
C SER A 192 -13.90 1.04 7.07
N ALA A 193 -12.62 1.20 7.39
CA ALA A 193 -11.81 0.19 8.05
C ALA A 193 -11.25 0.75 9.37
N LEU A 194 -11.16 -0.11 10.37
CA LEU A 194 -10.65 0.19 11.71
C LEU A 194 -9.34 -0.58 11.91
N PHE A 195 -8.33 0.13 12.36
CA PHE A 195 -7.00 -0.39 12.66
C PHE A 195 -6.67 -0.09 14.13
N ASP A 196 -5.84 -0.92 14.75
CA ASP A 196 -5.27 -0.62 16.06
C ASP A 196 -4.15 0.44 15.95
N ARG A 197 -3.60 0.86 17.09
CA ARG A 197 -2.51 1.84 17.16
C ARG A 197 -1.23 1.44 16.42
N ASP A 198 -1.01 0.13 16.27
CA ASP A 198 0.19 -0.45 15.66
C ASP A 198 0.01 -0.61 14.13
N GLY A 199 -1.18 -0.27 13.63
CA GLY A 199 -1.54 -0.35 12.21
C GLY A 199 -2.05 -1.72 11.77
N HIS A 200 -2.36 -2.63 12.71
CA HIS A 200 -2.98 -3.89 12.36
C HIS A 200 -4.45 -3.70 12.05
N TYR A 201 -4.89 -4.33 10.97
CA TYR A 201 -6.29 -4.34 10.57
C TYR A 201 -7.14 -5.11 11.60
N ILE A 202 -8.19 -4.47 12.10
CA ILE A 202 -9.16 -5.09 13.01
C ILE A 202 -10.38 -5.56 12.23
N THR A 203 -11.03 -4.64 11.52
CA THR A 203 -12.29 -4.90 10.82
C THR A 203 -12.58 -3.81 9.80
N GLY A 204 -13.51 -4.08 8.89
CA GLY A 204 -13.89 -3.17 7.80
C GLY A 204 -15.29 -3.45 7.32
N ILE A 205 -16.02 -2.38 6.98
CA ILE A 205 -17.39 -2.43 6.49
C ILE A 205 -17.43 -1.72 5.14
N ARG A 206 -17.91 -2.44 4.13
CA ARG A 206 -18.19 -1.92 2.80
C ARG A 206 -19.68 -1.67 2.64
N LYS A 207 -20.04 -0.49 2.14
CA LYS A 207 -21.39 -0.12 1.72
C LYS A 207 -21.37 0.30 0.27
N VAL A 208 -22.38 -0.10 -0.49
CA VAL A 208 -22.59 0.36 -1.87
C VAL A 208 -23.91 1.12 -1.87
N ILE A 209 -23.87 2.37 -2.35
CA ILE A 209 -25.03 3.24 -2.49
C ILE A 209 -25.36 3.31 -3.98
N GLU A 210 -26.40 2.59 -4.39
CA GLU A 210 -26.91 2.63 -5.75
C GLU A 210 -27.74 3.91 -5.95
N MET A 211 -27.29 4.81 -6.81
CA MET A 211 -27.97 6.06 -7.10
C MET A 211 -28.70 5.95 -8.43
N ARG A 212 -30.00 6.28 -8.39
CA ARG A 212 -30.92 6.30 -9.54
C ARG A 212 -31.80 7.54 -9.44
N LEU A 213 -31.18 8.71 -9.50
CA LEU A 213 -31.77 9.97 -9.03
C LEU A 213 -32.44 10.76 -10.17
N ARG A 214 -33.58 11.40 -9.90
CA ARG A 214 -34.12 12.45 -10.79
C ARG A 214 -33.28 13.73 -10.67
N ASP A 215 -33.41 14.61 -11.64
CA ASP A 215 -32.67 15.89 -11.67
C ASP A 215 -33.05 16.77 -10.48
N GLU A 216 -34.33 16.81 -10.10
CA GLU A 216 -34.79 17.57 -8.95
C GLU A 216 -34.26 16.97 -7.62
N THR A 217 -34.11 15.65 -7.56
CA THR A 217 -33.56 14.97 -6.37
C THR A 217 -32.07 15.20 -6.26
N LEU A 218 -31.33 15.09 -7.37
CA LEU A 218 -29.89 15.35 -7.40
C LEU A 218 -29.59 16.80 -7.01
N ALA A 219 -30.38 17.76 -7.51
CA ALA A 219 -30.24 19.17 -7.14
C ALA A 219 -30.40 19.41 -5.63
N LYS A 220 -31.33 18.70 -4.97
CA LYS A 220 -31.54 18.78 -3.51
C LYS A 220 -30.43 18.09 -2.71
N LEU A 221 -29.86 17.01 -3.24
CA LEU A 221 -28.77 16.26 -2.61
C LEU A 221 -27.38 16.84 -2.95
N SER A 222 -27.31 17.97 -3.66
CA SER A 222 -26.05 18.63 -4.02
C SER A 222 -25.20 19.05 -2.82
N SER A 223 -25.79 19.18 -1.63
CA SER A 223 -25.04 19.41 -0.39
C SER A 223 -24.24 18.18 0.09
N GLY A 224 -24.45 17.03 -0.54
CA GLY A 224 -23.82 15.76 -0.24
C GLY A 224 -24.73 14.77 0.50
N ILE A 225 -24.28 13.53 0.58
CA ILE A 225 -24.91 12.44 1.33
C ILE A 225 -24.03 12.04 2.51
N THR A 226 -24.65 11.69 3.64
CA THR A 226 -23.92 11.17 4.80
C THR A 226 -24.09 9.66 4.90
N VAL A 227 -22.98 8.94 4.87
CA VAL A 227 -22.92 7.49 5.07
C VAL A 227 -22.38 7.23 6.47
N LYS A 228 -23.22 6.63 7.32
CA LYS A 228 -22.86 6.26 8.69
C LYS A 228 -22.41 4.80 8.77
N THR A 229 -21.27 4.55 9.39
CA THR A 229 -20.76 3.20 9.72
C THR A 229 -20.43 3.15 11.21
N SER A 230 -20.59 2.00 11.86
CA SER A 230 -20.28 1.85 13.28
C SER A 230 -19.53 0.55 13.54
N PHE A 231 -18.55 0.61 14.45
CA PHE A 231 -17.75 -0.51 14.91
C PHE A 231 -17.90 -0.66 16.42
N ASP A 232 -18.20 -1.87 16.87
CA ASP A 232 -18.10 -2.23 18.29
C ASP A 232 -16.62 -2.50 18.62
N THR A 233 -16.12 -1.89 19.69
CA THR A 233 -14.72 -1.90 20.08
C THR A 233 -14.56 -1.79 21.60
N LYS A 234 -13.33 -1.69 22.09
CA LYS A 234 -12.99 -1.41 23.49
C LYS A 234 -12.38 -0.01 23.62
N PRO A 235 -12.24 0.53 24.83
CA PRO A 235 -11.36 1.67 25.07
C PRO A 235 -9.94 1.42 24.53
N GLY A 236 -9.35 2.45 23.93
CA GLY A 236 -8.06 2.34 23.25
C GLY A 236 -7.88 3.37 22.13
N SER A 237 -6.71 3.30 21.49
CA SER A 237 -6.33 4.15 20.36
C SER A 237 -6.48 3.39 19.05
N TYR A 238 -7.18 3.98 18.09
CA TYR A 238 -7.50 3.38 16.81
C TYR A 238 -7.27 4.37 15.67
N PHE A 239 -7.11 3.83 14.47
CA PHE A 239 -7.16 4.59 13.23
C PHE A 239 -8.35 4.14 12.38
N VAL A 240 -9.13 5.10 11.89
CA VAL A 240 -10.16 4.89 10.89
C VAL A 240 -9.60 5.26 9.53
N ARG A 241 -9.70 4.34 8.58
CA ARG A 241 -9.48 4.57 7.15
C ARG A 241 -10.81 4.62 6.44
N LEU A 242 -11.10 5.72 5.75
CA LEU A 242 -12.25 5.85 4.88
C LEU A 242 -11.77 5.80 3.42
N VAL A 243 -12.41 4.99 2.59
CA VAL A 243 -12.23 4.97 1.12
C VAL A 243 -13.58 5.13 0.45
N VAL A 244 -13.68 6.07 -0.49
CA VAL A 244 -14.89 6.35 -1.27
C VAL A 244 -14.52 6.27 -2.74
N ARG A 245 -15.26 5.49 -3.53
CA ARG A 245 -15.04 5.33 -4.97
C ARG A 245 -16.37 5.38 -5.72
N ASP A 246 -16.47 6.20 -6.76
CA ASP A 246 -17.60 6.17 -7.70
C ASP A 246 -17.38 5.13 -8.81
N ALA A 247 -18.46 4.65 -9.43
CA ALA A 247 -18.39 3.59 -10.42
C ALA A 247 -18.23 4.13 -11.84
N GLU A 248 -18.87 5.25 -12.18
CA GLU A 248 -18.94 5.77 -13.55
C GLU A 248 -17.65 6.51 -13.97
N GLY A 249 -17.18 7.47 -13.18
CA GLY A 249 -15.94 8.21 -13.40
C GLY A 249 -14.70 7.62 -12.76
N GLN A 250 -14.87 6.63 -11.88
CA GLN A 250 -13.78 5.93 -11.21
C GLN A 250 -12.91 6.84 -10.33
N LEU A 251 -13.46 7.96 -9.85
CA LEU A 251 -12.79 8.83 -8.90
C LEU A 251 -12.75 8.14 -7.55
N MET A 252 -11.68 8.40 -6.81
CA MET A 252 -11.45 7.81 -5.49
C MET A 252 -10.94 8.86 -4.52
N SER A 253 -11.47 8.82 -3.30
CA SER A 253 -10.93 9.53 -2.15
C SER A 253 -10.63 8.57 -1.01
N ALA A 254 -9.60 8.91 -0.24
CA ALA A 254 -9.22 8.14 0.91
C ALA A 254 -8.73 9.07 2.02
N GLU A 255 -9.31 8.95 3.20
CA GLU A 255 -9.11 9.85 4.35
C GLU A 255 -8.76 9.03 5.59
N ASN A 256 -7.98 9.61 6.49
CA ASN A 256 -7.60 8.99 7.76
C ASN A 256 -8.12 9.80 8.95
N SER A 257 -8.50 9.14 10.03
CA SER A 257 -8.79 9.80 11.30
C SER A 257 -8.33 8.95 12.47
N ALA A 258 -7.60 9.56 13.41
CA ALA A 258 -7.30 8.93 14.69
C ALA A 258 -8.52 9.02 15.61
N VAL A 259 -8.72 7.98 16.43
CA VAL A 259 -9.77 7.95 17.44
C VAL A 259 -9.17 7.44 18.75
N GLU A 260 -9.23 8.27 19.78
CA GLU A 260 -8.88 7.89 21.14
C GLU A 260 -10.13 7.73 21.96
N ILE A 261 -10.29 6.54 22.54
CA ILE A 261 -11.40 6.20 23.43
C ILE A 261 -10.80 6.03 24.83
N PRO A 262 -11.11 6.94 25.77
CA PRO A 262 -10.65 6.84 27.15
C PRO A 262 -11.33 5.70 27.90
#